data_AF-A0A955A8J0-F1
#
_entry.id   AF-A0A955A8J0-F1
#
_cell.length_a   1.000
_cell.length_b   1.000
_cell.length_c   1.000
_cell.angle_alpha   90.00
_cell.angle_beta   90.00
_cell.angle_gamma   90.00
#
_symmetry.space_group_name_H-M   'P 1'
#
loop_
_entity.id
_entity.type
_entity.pdbx_description
1 polymer ?
#
loop_
_entity_poly.entity_id
_entity_poly.type
_entity_poly.pdbx_seq_one_letter_code
_entity_poly.pdbx_strand_id
1 'polypeptide(L)'
;MRVCETQAEFEQVLSQLKLTPCPHCKQVGRLIRHGFLRGYDDQHPRRKTVRAQRVFCSNRNRAGGCGRTFSVWWADKVARLFLTAESLWTFLVNSVATGNKRQAFRELNSGLSESAPYRIWKRFREAQSAIRTALAGLCEPPKLASQQAAEHTLAHLKAAFGDHFCPPVAFQVRLQARFM
;
A
#
# COMPACT_ATOMS: atom_id res chain seq x y z
N MET A 1 3.10 1.58 10.83
CA MET A 1 3.37 0.57 9.78
C MET A 1 4.68 0.97 9.12
N ARG A 2 5.52 0.04 8.67
CA ARG A 2 6.73 0.39 7.91
C ARG A 2 6.55 -0.10 6.47
N VAL A 3 6.91 0.73 5.50
CA VAL A 3 6.88 0.41 4.07
C VAL A 3 8.29 0.58 3.53
N CYS A 4 8.74 -0.39 2.74
CA CYS A 4 10.06 -0.41 2.09
C CYS A 4 9.86 -0.52 0.58
N GLU A 5 10.64 0.23 -0.17
CA GLU A 5 10.61 0.21 -1.63
C GLU A 5 11.56 -0.85 -2.19
N THR A 6 12.73 -1.00 -1.57
CA THR A 6 13.79 -1.89 -2.04
C THR A 6 14.06 -3.06 -1.10
N GLN A 7 14.65 -4.12 -1.65
CA GLN A 7 15.11 -5.27 -0.87
C GLN A 7 16.16 -4.89 0.17
N ALA A 8 17.09 -4.01 -0.19
CA ALA A 8 18.12 -3.54 0.73
C ALA A 8 17.49 -2.82 1.94
N GLU A 9 16.54 -1.92 1.73
CA GLU A 9 15.81 -1.25 2.82
C GLU A 9 15.04 -2.25 3.69
N PHE A 10 14.38 -3.21 3.06
CA PHE A 10 13.62 -4.23 3.76
C PHE A 10 14.54 -5.06 4.66
N GLU A 11 15.66 -5.54 4.14
CA GLU A 11 16.67 -6.30 4.88
C GLU A 11 17.30 -5.48 6.00
N GLN A 12 17.61 -4.21 5.75
CA GLN A 12 18.14 -3.27 6.75
C GLN A 12 17.17 -3.08 7.91
N VAL A 13 15.89 -2.83 7.63
CA VAL A 13 14.86 -2.73 8.69
C VAL A 13 14.79 -4.02 9.49
N LEU A 14 14.88 -5.18 8.81
CA LEU A 14 14.77 -6.48 9.46
C LEU A 14 16.03 -6.93 10.21
N SER A 15 17.21 -6.41 9.88
CA SER A 15 18.45 -6.66 10.64
C SER A 15 18.51 -5.79 11.90
N GLN A 16 17.92 -4.60 11.86
CA GLN A 16 17.89 -3.65 12.98
C GLN A 16 16.77 -3.89 14.00
N LEU A 17 15.92 -4.91 13.84
CA LEU A 17 14.77 -5.15 14.74
C LEU A 17 15.16 -5.17 16.23
N LYS A 18 16.34 -5.69 16.57
CA LYS A 18 16.81 -5.75 17.96
C LYS A 18 17.20 -4.38 18.53
N LEU A 19 17.54 -3.42 17.68
CA LEU A 19 17.90 -2.05 18.06
C LEU A 19 16.68 -1.12 18.01
N THR A 20 15.64 -1.50 17.28
CA THR A 20 14.43 -0.69 17.11
C THR A 20 13.45 -0.84 18.29
N PRO A 21 12.93 0.26 18.86
CA PRO A 21 11.90 0.19 19.90
C PRO A 21 10.58 -0.33 19.35
N CYS A 22 9.87 -1.13 20.14
CA CYS A 22 8.53 -1.60 19.75
C CYS A 22 7.59 -0.41 19.52
N PRO A 23 6.83 -0.35 18.40
CA PRO A 23 5.93 0.78 18.15
C PRO A 23 4.82 0.89 19.21
N HIS A 24 4.50 -0.20 19.91
CA HIS A 24 3.43 -0.26 20.91
C HIS A 24 3.89 -0.03 22.35
N CYS A 25 4.93 -0.75 22.82
CA CYS A 25 5.40 -0.65 24.21
C CYS A 25 6.77 0.03 24.37
N LYS A 26 7.38 0.48 23.27
CA LYS A 26 8.67 1.19 23.23
C LYS A 26 9.91 0.40 23.71
N GLN A 27 9.75 -0.83 24.22
CA GLN A 27 10.89 -1.67 24.59
C GLN A 27 11.77 -2.04 23.39
N VAL A 28 13.09 -1.98 23.60
CA VAL A 28 14.15 -2.35 22.66
C VAL A 28 14.58 -3.81 22.88
N GLY A 29 15.15 -4.47 21.87
CA GLY A 29 15.63 -5.87 21.96
C GLY A 29 14.55 -6.94 21.87
N ARG A 30 13.27 -6.56 21.96
CA ARG A 30 12.13 -7.50 22.02
C ARG A 30 11.55 -7.88 20.66
N LEU A 31 11.81 -7.11 19.61
CA LEU A 31 11.25 -7.41 18.29
C LEU A 31 11.94 -8.63 17.66
N ILE A 32 11.16 -9.51 17.03
CA ILE A 32 11.63 -10.66 16.26
C ILE A 32 10.82 -10.81 14.97
N ARG A 33 11.42 -11.47 13.97
CA ARG A 33 10.71 -11.89 12.75
C ARG A 33 9.67 -12.96 13.11
N HIS A 34 8.46 -12.87 12.55
CA HIS A 34 7.34 -13.75 12.85
C HIS A 34 6.62 -14.26 11.59
N GLY A 35 7.40 -14.79 10.64
CA GLY A 35 6.88 -15.32 9.38
C GLY A 35 6.41 -14.25 8.39
N PHE A 36 6.02 -14.69 7.20
CA PHE A 36 5.68 -13.80 6.08
C PHE A 36 4.17 -13.67 5.89
N LEU A 37 3.72 -12.48 5.49
CA LEU A 37 2.43 -12.30 4.83
C LEU A 37 2.60 -12.64 3.37
N ARG A 38 1.92 -13.69 2.90
CA ARG A 38 1.91 -14.11 1.50
C ARG A 38 0.54 -13.87 0.90
N GLY A 39 0.49 -13.53 -0.37
CA GLY A 39 -0.75 -13.41 -1.14
C GLY A 39 -0.49 -13.59 -2.62
N TYR A 40 -1.57 -13.73 -3.38
CA TYR A 40 -1.48 -13.79 -4.83
C TYR A 40 -1.16 -12.40 -5.39
N ASP A 41 -0.48 -12.36 -6.53
CA ASP A 41 -0.40 -11.21 -7.41
C ASP A 41 -1.44 -11.34 -8.53
N ASP A 42 -1.67 -10.25 -9.25
CA ASP A 42 -2.66 -10.18 -10.32
C ASP A 42 -2.19 -10.79 -11.64
N GLN A 43 -0.87 -10.89 -11.84
CA GLN A 43 -0.23 -11.41 -13.06
C GLN A 43 -0.01 -12.94 -13.02
N HIS A 44 0.22 -13.49 -11.84
CA HIS A 44 0.46 -14.92 -11.62
C HIS A 44 -0.51 -15.45 -10.54
N PRO A 45 -1.81 -15.59 -10.84
CA PRO A 45 -2.84 -15.94 -9.86
C PRO A 45 -2.62 -17.30 -9.17
N ARG A 46 -1.73 -18.15 -9.69
CA ARG A 46 -1.34 -19.43 -9.08
C ARG A 46 -0.14 -19.33 -8.14
N ARG A 47 0.61 -18.22 -8.14
CA ARG A 47 1.82 -18.03 -7.35
C ARG A 47 1.54 -17.11 -6.17
N LYS A 48 1.96 -17.53 -4.98
CA LYS A 48 1.96 -16.68 -3.78
C LYS A 48 3.29 -15.94 -3.67
N THR A 49 3.25 -14.62 -3.65
CA THR A 49 4.41 -13.75 -3.41
C THR A 49 4.43 -13.28 -1.96
N VAL A 50 5.62 -12.90 -1.48
CA VAL A 50 5.76 -12.27 -0.16
C VAL A 50 5.30 -10.82 -0.29
N ARG A 51 4.39 -10.41 0.60
CA ARG A 51 3.81 -9.05 0.62
C ARG A 51 4.30 -8.22 1.80
N ALA A 52 4.63 -8.89 2.90
CA ALA A 52 5.16 -8.25 4.10
C ALA A 52 5.90 -9.26 4.98
N GLN A 53 6.77 -8.78 5.86
CA GLN A 53 7.31 -9.53 6.99
C GLN A 53 6.52 -9.16 8.25
N ARG A 54 5.98 -10.16 8.96
CA ARG A 54 5.41 -9.92 10.29
C ARG A 54 6.53 -9.75 11.30
N VAL A 55 6.38 -8.80 12.21
CA VAL A 55 7.29 -8.53 13.31
C VAL A 55 6.51 -8.63 14.61
N PHE A 56 7.02 -9.42 15.54
CA PHE A 56 6.38 -9.70 16.83
C PHE A 56 7.24 -9.13 17.97
N CYS A 57 6.62 -8.40 18.88
CA CYS A 57 7.26 -7.99 20.12
C CYS A 57 7.19 -9.15 21.13
N SER A 58 8.29 -9.89 21.27
CA SER A 58 8.31 -11.16 22.01
C SER A 58 8.00 -10.98 23.49
N ASN A 59 6.92 -11.61 23.93
CA ASN A 59 6.56 -11.82 25.34
C ASN A 59 6.67 -13.31 25.75
N ARG A 60 7.27 -14.14 24.91
CA ARG A 60 7.44 -15.59 25.16
C ARG A 60 8.57 -15.83 26.16
N ASN A 61 8.53 -16.93 26.89
CA ASN A 61 9.57 -17.36 27.83
C ASN A 61 9.97 -16.24 28.83
N ARG A 62 8.97 -15.57 29.41
CA ARG A 62 9.16 -14.43 30.33
C ARG A 62 9.89 -13.22 29.72
N ALA A 63 9.99 -13.12 28.39
CA ALA A 63 10.45 -11.91 27.75
C ALA A 63 9.50 -10.74 28.05
N GLY A 64 10.04 -9.55 28.32
CA GLY A 64 9.25 -8.39 28.75
C GLY A 64 8.42 -7.70 27.67
N GLY A 65 8.40 -8.20 26.41
CA GLY A 65 7.67 -7.55 25.32
C GLY A 65 6.16 -7.55 25.50
N CYS A 66 5.44 -6.83 24.63
CA CYS A 66 3.98 -6.66 24.75
C CYS A 66 3.14 -7.69 24.00
N GLY A 67 3.74 -8.63 23.27
CA GLY A 67 3.00 -9.66 22.52
C GLY A 67 2.24 -9.13 21.29
N ARG A 68 2.42 -7.87 20.89
CA ARG A 68 1.77 -7.30 19.69
C ARG A 68 2.57 -7.59 18.43
N THR A 69 1.85 -7.75 17.32
CA THR A 69 2.42 -7.95 15.98
C THR A 69 2.18 -6.71 15.13
N PHE A 70 3.17 -6.33 14.34
CA PHE A 70 3.01 -5.41 13.22
C PHE A 70 3.66 -6.00 11.96
N SER A 71 3.69 -5.26 10.86
CA SER A 71 4.28 -5.75 9.62
C SER A 71 5.07 -4.67 8.90
N VAL A 72 6.15 -5.11 8.26
CA VAL A 72 6.98 -4.34 7.31
C VAL A 72 6.53 -4.75 5.92
N TRP A 73 5.99 -3.82 5.16
CA TRP A 73 5.36 -4.05 3.86
C TRP A 73 6.26 -3.65 2.70
N TRP A 74 6.10 -4.36 1.59
CA TRP A 74 6.62 -3.92 0.30
C TRP A 74 5.73 -2.81 -0.28
N ALA A 75 6.36 -1.77 -0.81
CA ALA A 75 5.65 -0.60 -1.34
C ALA A 75 4.82 -0.93 -2.59
N ASP A 76 5.23 -1.93 -3.37
CA ASP A 76 4.51 -2.41 -4.54
C ASP A 76 3.22 -3.18 -4.18
N LYS A 77 3.01 -3.52 -2.90
CA LYS A 77 1.81 -4.24 -2.44
C LYS A 77 0.84 -3.29 -1.76
N VAL A 78 -0.42 -3.38 -2.15
CA VAL A 78 -1.52 -2.69 -1.47
C VAL A 78 -2.19 -3.63 -0.48
N ALA A 79 -2.44 -3.14 0.74
CA ALA A 79 -3.01 -3.97 1.79
C ALA A 79 -4.41 -4.47 1.40
N ARG A 80 -4.65 -5.77 1.61
CA ARG A 80 -5.95 -6.42 1.36
C ARG A 80 -6.44 -6.34 -0.09
N LEU A 81 -5.57 -6.07 -1.05
CA LEU A 81 -5.86 -6.14 -2.49
C LEU A 81 -4.97 -7.17 -3.15
N PHE A 82 -5.46 -7.84 -4.19
CA PHE A 82 -4.65 -8.80 -4.95
C PHE A 82 -3.77 -8.11 -6.01
N LEU A 83 -4.16 -6.90 -6.43
CA LEU A 83 -3.37 -6.08 -7.35
C LEU A 83 -2.04 -5.60 -6.73
N THR A 84 -1.01 -5.48 -7.56
CA THR A 84 0.12 -4.59 -7.30
C THR A 84 -0.34 -3.13 -7.28
N ALA A 85 0.50 -2.26 -6.71
CA ALA A 85 0.29 -0.82 -6.73
C ALA A 85 0.23 -0.25 -8.15
N GLU A 86 1.04 -0.80 -9.06
CA GLU A 86 1.07 -0.43 -10.48
C GLU A 86 -0.23 -0.81 -11.20
N SER A 87 -0.65 -2.07 -11.13
CA SER A 87 -1.91 -2.50 -11.77
C SER A 87 -3.11 -1.75 -11.21
N LEU A 88 -3.10 -1.46 -9.90
CA LEU A 88 -4.11 -0.61 -9.29
C LEU A 88 -4.08 0.81 -9.89
N TRP A 89 -2.91 1.43 -10.01
CA TRP A 89 -2.76 2.76 -10.56
C TRP A 89 -3.31 2.83 -11.99
N THR A 90 -2.89 1.90 -12.85
CA THR A 90 -3.35 1.77 -14.24
C THR A 90 -4.87 1.63 -14.29
N PHE A 91 -5.45 0.75 -13.46
CA PHE A 91 -6.91 0.58 -13.39
C PHE A 91 -7.63 1.87 -12.98
N LEU A 92 -7.12 2.60 -11.98
CA LEU A 92 -7.76 3.83 -11.50
C LEU A 92 -7.72 4.93 -12.57
N VAL A 93 -6.58 5.12 -13.23
CA VAL A 93 -6.42 6.11 -14.30
C VAL A 93 -7.34 5.77 -15.48
N ASN A 94 -7.31 4.54 -15.97
CA ASN A 94 -8.14 4.12 -17.10
C ASN A 94 -9.64 4.15 -16.77
N SER A 95 -10.01 3.85 -15.51
CA SER A 95 -11.41 3.92 -15.07
C SER A 95 -11.97 5.34 -15.05
N VAL A 96 -11.13 6.35 -14.78
CA VAL A 96 -11.54 7.77 -14.87
C VAL A 96 -11.58 8.19 -16.34
N ALA A 97 -10.55 7.88 -17.11
CA ALA A 97 -10.43 8.29 -18.52
C ALA A 97 -11.56 7.73 -19.40
N THR A 98 -11.92 6.46 -19.22
CA THR A 98 -12.94 5.79 -20.05
C THR A 98 -14.36 5.91 -19.47
N GLY A 99 -14.49 6.25 -18.18
CA GLY A 99 -15.74 6.10 -17.43
C GLY A 99 -16.18 4.64 -17.21
N ASN A 100 -15.48 3.65 -17.79
CA ASN A 100 -15.87 2.25 -17.79
C ASN A 100 -14.91 1.37 -16.98
N LYS A 101 -15.30 1.08 -15.75
CA LYS A 101 -14.49 0.32 -14.78
C LYS A 101 -14.26 -1.12 -15.21
N ARG A 102 -15.25 -1.75 -15.86
CA ARG A 102 -15.12 -3.13 -16.32
C ARG A 102 -14.13 -3.21 -17.48
N GLN A 103 -14.21 -2.28 -18.43
CA GLN A 103 -13.26 -2.18 -19.54
C GLN A 103 -11.84 -1.92 -19.04
N ALA A 104 -11.65 -0.87 -18.23
CA ALA A 104 -10.35 -0.54 -17.64
C ALA A 104 -9.72 -1.70 -16.85
N PHE A 105 -10.54 -2.54 -16.21
CA PHE A 105 -10.06 -3.69 -15.47
C PHE A 105 -9.73 -4.90 -16.36
N ARG A 106 -10.46 -5.09 -17.46
CA ARG A 106 -10.17 -6.14 -18.45
C ARG A 106 -8.82 -5.91 -19.11
N GLU A 107 -8.46 -4.65 -19.35
CA GLU A 107 -7.15 -4.27 -19.90
C GLU A 107 -5.96 -4.70 -19.02
N LEU A 108 -6.17 -4.87 -17.71
CA LEU A 108 -5.13 -5.42 -16.83
C LEU A 108 -4.84 -6.89 -17.09
N ASN A 109 -5.71 -7.61 -17.81
CA ASN A 109 -5.67 -9.06 -18.01
C ASN A 109 -5.50 -9.85 -16.69
N SER A 110 -6.05 -9.31 -15.59
CA SER A 110 -5.92 -9.94 -14.28
C SER A 110 -6.76 -11.22 -14.18
N GLY A 111 -6.28 -12.23 -13.45
CA GLY A 111 -7.02 -13.46 -13.17
C GLY A 111 -8.17 -13.31 -12.14
N LEU A 112 -8.63 -12.09 -11.88
CA LEU A 112 -9.63 -11.78 -10.85
C LEU A 112 -11.06 -11.79 -11.42
N SER A 113 -12.06 -11.94 -10.53
CA SER A 113 -13.47 -11.98 -10.92
C SER A 113 -13.96 -10.66 -11.55
N GLU A 114 -14.97 -10.72 -12.42
CA GLU A 114 -15.56 -9.52 -13.05
C GLU A 114 -16.21 -8.54 -12.05
N SER A 115 -16.52 -9.01 -10.84
CA SER A 115 -17.00 -8.17 -9.72
C SER A 115 -15.88 -7.44 -8.96
N ALA A 116 -14.61 -7.83 -9.15
CA ALA A 116 -13.45 -7.21 -8.52
C ALA A 116 -13.32 -5.69 -8.79
N PRO A 117 -13.46 -5.17 -10.04
CA PRO A 117 -13.31 -3.74 -10.30
C PRO A 117 -14.23 -2.87 -9.47
N TYR A 118 -15.48 -3.28 -9.27
CA TYR A 118 -16.45 -2.51 -8.49
C TYR A 118 -16.08 -2.46 -7.00
N ARG A 119 -15.59 -3.58 -6.44
CA ARG A 119 -15.12 -3.62 -5.04
C ARG A 119 -13.87 -2.76 -4.84
N ILE A 120 -12.93 -2.82 -5.78
CA ILE A 120 -11.71 -2.00 -5.76
C ILE A 120 -12.08 -0.51 -5.87
N TRP A 121 -12.96 -0.16 -6.81
CA TRP A 121 -13.43 1.21 -6.99
C TRP A 121 -14.16 1.74 -5.77
N LYS A 122 -15.02 0.93 -5.15
CA LYS A 122 -15.70 1.31 -3.89
C LYS A 122 -14.69 1.66 -2.80
N ARG A 123 -13.66 0.82 -2.60
CA ARG A 123 -12.58 1.11 -1.65
C ARG A 123 -11.82 2.37 -2.00
N PHE A 124 -11.60 2.66 -3.28
CA PHE A 124 -10.96 3.91 -3.69
C PHE A 124 -11.78 5.11 -3.29
N ARG A 125 -13.08 5.09 -3.60
CA ARG A 125 -13.99 6.16 -3.21
C ARG A 125 -13.99 6.42 -1.71
N GLU A 126 -13.98 5.34 -0.92
CA GLU A 126 -13.92 5.43 0.55
C GLU A 126 -12.59 6.00 1.06
N ALA A 127 -11.48 5.76 0.35
CA ALA A 127 -10.15 6.26 0.71
C ALA A 127 -9.85 7.69 0.23
N GLN A 128 -10.62 8.24 -0.72
CA GLN A 128 -10.32 9.52 -1.39
C GLN A 128 -10.17 10.71 -0.43
N SER A 129 -11.00 10.80 0.62
CA SER A 129 -10.89 11.88 1.60
C SER A 129 -9.57 11.79 2.37
N ALA A 130 -9.23 10.60 2.89
CA ALA A 130 -7.99 10.37 3.62
C ALA A 130 -6.75 10.61 2.73
N ILE A 131 -6.78 10.16 1.48
CA ILE A 131 -5.69 10.39 0.52
C ILE A 131 -5.52 11.90 0.30
N ARG A 132 -6.58 12.63 -0.07
CA ARG A 132 -6.50 14.07 -0.34
C ARG A 132 -6.05 14.88 0.87
N THR A 133 -6.53 14.55 2.07
CA THR A 133 -6.06 15.20 3.31
C THR A 133 -4.55 14.99 3.51
N ALA A 134 -4.05 13.77 3.27
CA ALA A 134 -2.62 13.52 3.38
C ALA A 134 -1.80 14.26 2.30
N LEU A 135 -2.32 14.35 1.08
CA LEU A 135 -1.68 15.07 -0.02
C LEU A 135 -1.68 16.59 0.16
N ALA A 136 -2.71 17.15 0.80
CA ALA A 136 -2.76 18.58 1.12
C ALA A 136 -1.61 19.01 2.05
N GLY A 137 -1.04 18.10 2.83
CA GLY A 137 0.18 18.34 3.60
C GLY A 137 1.48 18.29 2.79
N LEU A 138 1.42 17.89 1.52
CA LEU A 138 2.58 17.80 0.61
C LEU A 138 2.57 18.90 -0.46
N CYS A 139 1.40 19.16 -1.05
CA CYS A 139 1.25 20.21 -2.07
C CYS A 139 -0.21 20.68 -2.16
N GLU A 140 -0.41 21.86 -2.74
CA GLU A 140 -1.75 22.39 -3.01
C GLU A 140 -2.51 21.48 -4.01
N PRO A 141 -3.83 21.31 -3.83
CA PRO A 141 -4.63 20.53 -4.75
C PRO A 141 -4.70 21.23 -6.12
N PRO A 142 -4.51 20.49 -7.23
CA PRO A 142 -4.58 21.07 -8.57
C PRO A 142 -5.99 21.59 -8.87
N LYS A 143 -6.07 22.73 -9.54
CA LYS A 143 -7.35 23.30 -9.99
C LYS A 143 -7.81 22.56 -11.25
N LEU A 144 -8.88 21.78 -11.13
CA LEU A 144 -9.51 21.07 -12.25
C LEU A 144 -10.95 21.53 -12.44
N ALA A 145 -11.40 21.57 -13.70
CA ALA A 145 -12.78 21.89 -14.06
C ALA A 145 -13.77 20.74 -13.75
N SER A 146 -13.26 19.50 -13.63
CA SER A 146 -14.09 18.33 -13.34
C SER A 146 -14.74 18.42 -11.97
N GLN A 147 -15.97 17.89 -11.84
CA GLN A 147 -16.63 17.74 -10.53
C GLN A 147 -16.36 16.36 -9.91
N GLN A 148 -15.63 15.47 -10.58
CA GLN A 148 -15.42 14.10 -10.11
C GLN A 148 -14.30 14.03 -9.07
N ALA A 149 -14.63 13.71 -7.82
CA ALA A 149 -13.65 13.58 -6.73
C ALA A 149 -12.52 12.56 -7.02
N ALA A 150 -12.81 11.52 -7.81
CA ALA A 150 -11.82 10.55 -8.26
C ALA A 150 -10.73 11.20 -9.12
N GLU A 151 -11.12 12.00 -10.10
CA GLU A 151 -10.20 12.69 -11.00
C GLU A 151 -9.32 13.69 -10.24
N HIS A 152 -9.93 14.47 -9.35
CA HIS A 152 -9.20 15.35 -8.43
C HIS A 152 -8.15 14.61 -7.60
N THR A 153 -8.52 13.45 -7.05
CA THR A 153 -7.59 12.65 -6.23
C THR A 153 -6.42 12.11 -7.07
N LEU A 154 -6.68 11.61 -8.28
CA LEU A 154 -5.63 11.10 -9.16
C LEU A 154 -4.71 12.23 -9.67
N ALA A 155 -5.27 13.40 -9.98
CA ALA A 155 -4.48 14.55 -10.38
C ALA A 155 -3.62 15.08 -9.23
N HIS A 156 -4.15 15.11 -8.00
CA HIS A 156 -3.37 15.50 -6.82
C HIS A 156 -2.23 14.53 -6.54
N LEU A 157 -2.47 13.21 -6.71
CA LEU A 157 -1.40 12.20 -6.64
C LEU A 157 -0.31 12.43 -7.68
N LYS A 158 -0.69 12.73 -8.93
CA LYS A 158 0.25 13.06 -10.01
C LYS A 158 1.04 14.34 -9.70
N ALA A 159 0.39 15.37 -9.18
CA ALA A 159 1.06 16.60 -8.80
C ALA A 159 2.05 16.41 -7.64
N ALA A 160 1.70 15.58 -6.65
CA ALA A 160 2.54 15.32 -5.49
C ALA A 160 3.74 14.39 -5.80
N PHE A 161 3.62 13.53 -6.82
CA PHE A 161 4.60 12.46 -7.09
C PHE A 161 4.95 12.35 -8.59
N GLY A 162 4.93 13.45 -9.34
CA GLY A 162 5.02 13.46 -10.82
C GLY A 162 6.26 12.77 -11.40
N ASP A 163 7.34 12.71 -10.64
CA ASP A 163 8.58 12.04 -11.03
C ASP A 163 8.55 10.52 -10.82
N HIS A 164 7.54 10.00 -10.11
CA HIS A 164 7.42 8.57 -9.83
C HIS A 164 6.50 7.88 -10.83
N PHE A 165 6.98 6.76 -11.37
CA PHE A 165 6.20 5.90 -12.28
C PHE A 165 4.90 5.37 -11.65
N CYS A 166 4.87 5.19 -10.32
CA CYS A 166 3.71 4.68 -9.60
C CYS A 166 3.39 5.51 -8.34
N PRO A 167 2.50 6.52 -8.44
CA PRO A 167 2.14 7.38 -7.31
C PRO A 167 1.64 6.64 -6.05
N PRO A 168 0.91 5.51 -6.13
CA PRO A 168 0.58 4.74 -4.93
C PRO A 168 1.81 4.19 -4.19
N VAL A 169 2.87 3.75 -4.89
CA VAL A 169 4.14 3.34 -4.26
C VAL A 169 4.75 4.52 -3.52
N ALA A 170 4.93 5.64 -4.22
CA ALA A 170 5.50 6.86 -3.66
C ALA A 170 4.72 7.37 -2.44
N PHE A 171 3.39 7.35 -2.50
CA PHE A 171 2.51 7.67 -1.38
C PHE A 171 2.79 6.79 -0.16
N GLN A 172 2.84 5.47 -0.33
CA GLN A 172 3.05 4.54 0.78
C GLN A 172 4.43 4.69 1.40
N VAL A 173 5.46 4.93 0.59
CA VAL A 173 6.85 5.14 1.05
C VAL A 173 6.98 6.47 1.77
N ARG A 174 6.54 7.57 1.14
CA ARG A 174 6.71 8.93 1.65
C ARG A 174 5.97 9.15 2.97
N LEU A 175 4.74 8.65 3.05
CA LEU A 175 3.86 8.88 4.21
C LEU A 175 3.87 7.72 5.21
N GLN A 176 4.56 6.61 4.90
CA GLN A 176 4.55 5.38 5.72
C GLN A 176 3.12 4.91 6.04
N ALA A 177 2.20 5.13 5.11
CA ALA A 177 0.76 4.93 5.22
C ALA A 177 0.26 3.92 4.17
N ARG A 178 -0.95 3.39 4.37
CA ARG A 178 -1.60 2.54 3.36
C ARG A 178 -2.29 3.43 2.35
N PHE A 179 -2.24 3.04 1.08
CA PHE A 179 -2.98 3.75 0.05
C PHE A 179 -4.51 3.52 0.18
N MET A 180 -4.96 2.29 0.51
CA MET A 180 -6.38 1.88 0.61
C MET A 180 -6.61 0.68 1.55
#